data_AF-W1F8B2-F1
#
_entry.id   AF-W1F8B2-F1
#
_cell.length_a   1.000
_cell.length_b   1.000
_cell.length_c   1.000
_cell.angle_alpha   90.00
_cell.angle_beta   90.00
_cell.angle_gamma   90.00
#
_symmetry.space_group_name_H-M   'P 1'
#
loop_
_entity.id
_entity.type
_entity.pdbx_description
1 polymer ?
#
loop_
_entity_poly.entity_id
_entity_poly.type
_entity_poly.pdbx_seq_one_letter_code
_entity_poly.pdbx_strand_id
1 'polypeptide(L)'
;MGNSDRKPGLIKRLWKWWRTPSRLALGTLLLIGFVGGIVFWGGFNTGMEKANTEEFCISCHEMRNTVYQEYMDSVHYNNRSGVRATCPDCHVPHEFVPKMIRKLKASKELYGKIFWRY
;
A
#
# COMPACT_ATOMS: atom_id res chain seq x y z
N MET A 1 -2.22 15.97 -58.69
CA MET A 1 -1.82 16.59 -57.40
C MET A 1 -2.74 16.09 -56.30
N GLY A 2 -2.20 15.67 -55.16
CA GLY A 2 -3.02 15.27 -54.00
C GLY A 2 -2.27 14.37 -53.04
N ASN A 3 -1.08 14.80 -52.59
CA ASN A 3 -0.38 14.07 -51.54
C ASN A 3 -1.07 14.42 -50.21
N SER A 4 -1.87 13.50 -49.68
CA SER A 4 -2.62 13.73 -48.45
C SER A 4 -1.65 13.79 -47.27
N ASP A 5 -1.51 14.96 -46.67
CA ASP A 5 -0.86 15.18 -45.37
C ASP A 5 -1.58 14.40 -44.26
N ARG A 6 -1.38 13.09 -44.19
CA ARG A 6 -1.82 12.30 -43.03
C ARG A 6 -0.86 12.60 -41.89
N LYS A 7 -1.27 13.51 -41.00
CA LYS A 7 -0.60 13.76 -39.72
C LYS A 7 -0.40 12.42 -38.99
N PRO A 8 0.78 12.15 -38.40
CA PRO A 8 1.01 10.90 -37.69
C PRO A 8 -0.04 10.70 -36.60
N GLY A 9 -0.57 9.47 -36.48
CA GLY A 9 -1.60 9.14 -35.50
C GLY A 9 -1.20 9.51 -34.07
N LEU A 10 -2.18 9.85 -33.24
CA LEU A 10 -2.01 10.35 -31.86
C LEU A 10 -0.99 9.52 -31.05
N ILE A 11 -1.07 8.18 -31.14
CA ILE A 11 -0.17 7.25 -30.46
C ILE A 11 1.30 7.43 -30.91
N LYS A 12 1.56 7.53 -32.23
CA LYS A 12 2.91 7.77 -32.76
C LYS A 12 3.44 9.15 -32.35
N ARG A 13 2.57 10.15 -32.22
CA ARG A 13 2.95 11.52 -31.81
C ARG A 13 3.32 11.59 -30.33
N LEU A 14 2.52 10.95 -29.47
CA LEU A 14 2.80 10.77 -28.05
C LEU A 14 4.08 9.97 -27.82
N TRP A 15 4.28 8.86 -28.54
CA TRP A 15 5.50 8.04 -28.46
C TRP A 15 6.74 8.80 -28.91
N LYS A 16 6.67 9.56 -30.01
CA LYS A 16 7.79 10.37 -30.51
C LYS A 16 8.13 11.50 -29.52
N TRP A 17 7.12 12.16 -28.95
CA TRP A 17 7.30 13.19 -27.92
C TRP A 17 7.95 12.63 -26.63
N TRP A 18 7.52 11.44 -26.18
CA TRP A 18 8.12 10.73 -25.04
C TRP A 18 9.58 10.31 -25.29
N ARG A 19 9.94 9.96 -26.54
CA ARG A 19 11.30 9.55 -26.93
C ARG A 19 12.26 10.68 -27.29
N THR A 20 11.78 11.91 -27.51
CA THR A 20 12.64 13.04 -27.91
C THR A 20 13.14 13.84 -26.70
N PRO A 21 14.45 14.04 -26.54
CA PRO A 21 15.02 14.77 -25.40
C PRO A 21 14.92 16.29 -25.64
N SER A 22 13.70 16.85 -25.53
CA SER A 22 13.54 18.30 -25.45
C SER A 22 13.53 18.73 -23.98
N ARG A 23 14.06 19.93 -23.67
CA ARG A 23 14.07 20.50 -22.31
C ARG A 23 12.67 20.51 -21.67
N LEU A 24 11.62 20.70 -22.48
CA LEU A 24 10.22 20.65 -22.05
C LEU A 24 9.71 19.21 -21.77
N ALA A 25 10.14 18.22 -22.55
CA ALA A 25 9.81 16.81 -22.30
C ALA A 25 10.47 16.30 -21.00
N LEU A 26 11.71 16.70 -20.74
CA LEU A 26 12.41 16.37 -19.49
C LEU A 26 11.72 16.99 -18.27
N GLY A 27 11.38 18.29 -18.33
CA GLY A 27 10.66 18.97 -17.24
C GLY A 27 9.29 18.35 -16.95
N THR A 28 8.57 17.94 -18.00
CA THR A 28 7.26 17.28 -17.85
C THR A 28 7.40 15.90 -17.20
N LEU A 29 8.38 15.10 -17.62
CA LEU A 29 8.65 13.79 -17.02
C LEU A 29 9.06 13.90 -15.55
N LEU A 30 9.91 14.87 -15.20
CA LEU A 30 10.31 15.12 -13.82
C LEU A 30 9.11 15.53 -12.95
N LEU A 31 8.26 16.42 -13.45
CA LEU A 31 7.07 16.87 -12.70
C LEU A 31 6.08 15.73 -12.50
N ILE A 32 5.80 14.94 -13.54
CA ILE A 32 4.92 13.76 -13.42
C ILE A 32 5.52 12.73 -12.47
N GLY A 33 6.82 12.45 -12.59
CA GLY A 33 7.52 11.51 -11.70
C GLY A 33 7.51 11.96 -10.25
N PHE A 34 7.69 13.27 -10.00
CA PHE A 34 7.66 13.84 -8.66
C PHE A 34 6.26 13.76 -8.03
N VAL A 35 5.23 14.21 -8.77
CA VAL A 35 3.83 14.13 -8.30
C VAL A 35 3.41 12.68 -8.10
N GLY A 36 3.73 11.80 -9.06
CA GLY A 36 3.49 10.37 -8.96
C GLY A 36 4.20 9.74 -7.76
N GLY A 37 5.44 10.15 -7.49
CA GLY A 37 6.22 9.73 -6.33
C GLY A 37 5.56 10.12 -5.01
N ILE A 38 5.07 11.35 -4.87
CA ILE A 38 4.35 11.81 -3.68
C ILE A 38 3.06 11.02 -3.47
N VAL A 39 2.26 10.86 -4.53
CA VAL A 39 0.99 10.11 -4.46
C VAL A 39 1.24 8.66 -4.09
N PHE A 40 2.23 8.02 -4.72
CA PHE A 40 2.61 6.65 -4.41
C PHE A 40 3.11 6.52 -2.97
N TRP A 41 4.01 7.40 -2.54
CA TRP A 41 4.57 7.37 -1.20
C TRP A 41 3.47 7.54 -0.13
N GLY A 42 2.62 8.55 -0.28
CA GLY A 42 1.49 8.81 0.62
C GLY A 42 0.47 7.67 0.63
N GLY A 43 0.09 7.17 -0.55
CA GLY A 43 -0.84 6.05 -0.69
C GLY A 43 -0.29 4.76 -0.08
N PHE A 44 0.98 4.45 -0.33
CA PHE A 44 1.65 3.28 0.23
C PHE A 44 1.72 3.33 1.76
N ASN A 45 2.12 4.46 2.35
CA ASN A 45 2.16 4.60 3.82
C ASN A 45 0.77 4.53 4.43
N THR A 46 -0.22 5.18 3.82
CA THR A 46 -1.61 5.11 4.27
C THR A 46 -2.14 3.68 4.23
N GLY A 47 -1.91 2.97 3.13
CA GLY A 47 -2.34 1.58 2.98
C GLY A 47 -1.65 0.65 3.98
N MET A 48 -0.35 0.84 4.19
CA MET A 48 0.40 0.09 5.19
C MET A 48 -0.13 0.32 6.60
N GLU A 49 -0.43 1.56 6.95
CA GLU A 49 -0.91 1.95 8.27
C GLU A 49 -2.32 1.43 8.52
N LYS A 50 -3.22 1.50 7.51
CA LYS A 50 -4.53 0.84 7.59
C LYS A 50 -4.40 -0.66 7.86
N ALA A 51 -3.45 -1.33 7.22
CA ALA A 51 -3.16 -2.75 7.45
C ALA A 51 -2.45 -3.04 8.79
N ASN A 52 -2.18 -2.02 9.61
CA ASN A 52 -1.69 -2.14 10.98
C ASN A 52 -2.75 -1.70 12.00
N THR A 53 -4.01 -1.53 11.63
CA THR A 53 -5.07 -1.16 12.58
C THR A 53 -5.69 -2.41 13.21
N GLU A 54 -6.23 -2.27 14.42
CA GLU A 54 -7.03 -3.32 15.07
C GLU A 54 -8.21 -3.74 14.18
N GLU A 55 -8.87 -2.78 13.52
CA GLU A 55 -9.96 -3.00 12.56
C GLU A 55 -9.57 -3.94 11.42
N PHE A 56 -8.36 -3.80 10.89
CA PHE A 56 -7.82 -4.71 9.89
C PHE A 56 -7.56 -6.11 10.48
N CYS A 57 -6.98 -6.19 11.68
CA CYS A 57 -6.74 -7.47 12.35
C CYS A 57 -8.05 -8.26 12.56
N ILE A 58 -9.10 -7.59 13.03
CA ILE A 58 -10.43 -8.20 13.25
C ILE A 58 -11.29 -8.25 11.99
N SER A 59 -10.75 -7.88 10.82
CA SER A 59 -11.44 -8.09 9.55
C SER A 59 -11.52 -9.58 9.19
N CYS A 60 -10.57 -10.37 9.67
CA CYS A 60 -10.59 -11.82 9.59
C CYS A 60 -11.57 -12.41 10.62
N HIS A 61 -12.50 -13.26 10.18
CA HIS A 61 -13.51 -13.87 11.04
C HIS A 61 -12.91 -14.72 12.18
N GLU A 62 -11.78 -15.40 11.93
CA GLU A 62 -11.05 -16.16 12.95
C GLU A 62 -10.59 -15.24 14.08
N MET A 63 -9.86 -14.18 13.74
CA MET A 63 -9.34 -13.22 14.73
C MET A 63 -10.46 -12.51 15.50
N ARG A 64 -11.57 -12.18 14.83
CA ARG A 64 -12.72 -11.51 15.47
C ARG A 64 -13.46 -12.41 16.45
N ASN A 65 -13.66 -13.67 16.09
CA ASN A 65 -14.53 -14.58 16.84
C ASN A 65 -13.77 -15.33 17.94
N THR A 66 -12.44 -15.38 17.88
CA THR A 66 -11.60 -16.03 18.91
C THR A 66 -10.79 -14.99 19.68
N VAL A 67 -9.61 -14.63 19.18
CA VAL A 67 -8.59 -13.83 19.88
C VAL A 67 -9.13 -12.48 20.34
N TYR A 68 -9.96 -11.81 19.54
CA TYR A 68 -10.52 -10.52 19.92
C TYR A 68 -11.48 -10.63 21.12
N GLN A 69 -12.25 -11.71 21.25
CA GLN A 69 -13.12 -11.93 22.41
C GLN A 69 -12.29 -12.10 23.69
N GLU A 70 -11.23 -12.91 23.62
CA GLU A 70 -10.29 -13.11 24.75
C GLU A 70 -9.57 -11.81 25.12
N TYR A 71 -9.19 -11.00 24.13
CA TYR A 71 -8.56 -9.70 24.35
C TYR A 71 -9.48 -8.73 25.10
N MET A 72 -10.79 -8.71 24.79
CA MET A 72 -11.75 -7.82 25.48
C MET A 72 -11.87 -8.11 26.98
N ASP A 73 -11.70 -9.36 27.39
CA ASP A 73 -11.70 -9.76 28.79
C ASP A 73 -10.33 -9.54 29.49
N SER A 74 -9.30 -9.17 28.73
CA SER A 74 -7.96 -8.96 29.24
C SER A 74 -7.74 -7.58 29.85
N VAL A 75 -6.68 -7.45 30.65
CA VAL A 75 -6.23 -6.17 31.21
C VAL A 75 -5.78 -5.18 30.14
N HIS A 76 -5.45 -5.62 28.92
CA HIS A 76 -5.06 -4.71 27.84
C HIS A 76 -6.25 -3.93 27.28
N TYR A 77 -7.47 -4.52 27.34
CA TYR A 77 -8.71 -3.86 26.95
C TYR A 77 -9.42 -3.17 28.15
N ASN A 78 -9.55 -3.86 29.27
CA ASN A 78 -10.24 -3.38 30.48
C ASN A 78 -9.24 -2.97 31.57
N ASN A 79 -8.53 -1.87 31.35
CA ASN A 79 -7.63 -1.28 32.35
C ASN A 79 -8.21 -0.05 33.05
N ARG A 80 -7.54 0.34 34.15
CA ARG A 80 -7.88 1.52 34.95
C ARG A 80 -7.30 2.83 34.41
N SER A 81 -6.33 2.79 33.49
CA SER A 81 -5.67 3.99 32.95
C SER A 81 -6.45 4.63 31.81
N GLY A 82 -7.38 3.91 31.18
CA GLY A 82 -8.13 4.35 30.01
C GLY A 82 -7.36 4.29 28.70
N VAL A 83 -6.06 3.94 28.71
CA VAL A 83 -5.22 3.78 27.51
C VAL A 83 -5.13 2.30 27.19
N ARG A 84 -5.60 1.89 26.00
CA ARG A 84 -5.62 0.50 25.57
C ARG A 84 -4.46 0.21 24.62
N ALA A 85 -3.77 -0.91 24.87
CA ALA A 85 -2.83 -1.46 23.91
C ALA A 85 -3.61 -2.34 22.93
N THR A 86 -3.60 -1.96 21.67
CA THR A 86 -4.29 -2.65 20.57
C THR A 86 -3.38 -3.71 19.95
N CYS A 87 -3.93 -4.57 19.08
CA CYS A 87 -3.18 -5.62 18.40
C CYS A 87 -1.81 -5.19 17.82
N PRO A 88 -1.70 -4.11 17.01
CA PRO A 88 -0.44 -3.71 16.40
C PRO A 88 0.62 -3.24 17.39
N ASP A 89 0.22 -2.71 18.55
CA ASP A 89 1.15 -2.14 19.53
C ASP A 89 2.12 -3.19 20.07
N CYS A 90 1.71 -4.46 20.08
CA CYS A 90 2.57 -5.58 20.48
C CYS A 90 3.01 -6.47 19.30
N HIS A 91 2.19 -6.63 18.26
CA HIS A 91 2.48 -7.59 17.18
C HIS A 91 3.21 -7.00 15.97
N VAL A 92 3.18 -5.68 15.78
CA VAL A 92 3.78 -5.01 14.63
C VAL A 92 4.99 -4.21 15.07
N PRO A 93 6.19 -4.46 14.50
CA PRO A 93 7.35 -3.64 14.80
C PRO A 93 7.10 -2.18 14.44
N HIS A 94 7.51 -1.25 15.31
CA HIS A 94 7.34 0.18 15.09
C HIS A 94 8.33 0.71 14.04
N GLU A 95 9.56 0.23 14.09
CA GLU A 95 10.64 0.58 13.15
C GLU A 95 10.32 0.13 11.72
N PHE A 96 10.62 1.00 10.75
CA PHE A 96 10.24 0.79 9.35
C PHE A 96 10.81 -0.51 8.76
N VAL A 97 12.12 -0.74 8.91
CA VAL A 97 12.79 -1.90 8.28
C VAL A 97 12.25 -3.24 8.83
N PRO A 98 12.20 -3.47 10.15
CA PRO A 98 11.59 -4.68 10.71
C PRO A 98 10.10 -4.85 10.32
N LYS A 99 9.32 -3.76 10.31
CA LYS A 99 7.91 -3.75 9.90
C LYS A 99 7.76 -4.27 8.47
N MET A 100 8.58 -3.78 7.54
CA MET A 100 8.56 -4.20 6.14
C MET A 100 8.91 -5.68 5.97
N ILE A 101 9.92 -6.19 6.69
CA ILE A 101 10.30 -7.61 6.63
C ILE A 101 9.13 -8.49 7.09
N ARG A 102 8.44 -8.15 8.19
CA ARG A 102 7.30 -8.92 8.68
C ARG A 102 6.13 -8.88 7.71
N LYS A 103 5.82 -7.72 7.12
CA LYS A 103 4.76 -7.57 6.12
C LYS A 103 5.04 -8.42 4.87
N LEU A 104 6.28 -8.47 4.38
CA LEU A 104 6.66 -9.34 3.26
C LEU A 104 6.48 -10.83 3.58
N LYS A 105 6.79 -11.27 4.81
CA LYS A 105 6.51 -12.64 5.27
C LYS A 105 5.01 -12.91 5.37
N ALA A 106 4.24 -11.98 5.91
CA ALA A 106 2.78 -12.09 6.05
C ALA A 106 2.09 -12.24 4.70
N SER A 107 2.53 -11.52 3.66
CA SER A 107 1.99 -11.67 2.31
C SER A 107 2.15 -13.08 1.76
N LYS A 108 3.24 -13.79 2.12
CA LYS A 108 3.43 -15.20 1.75
C LYS A 108 2.49 -16.13 2.51
N GLU A 109 2.30 -15.89 3.81
CA GLU A 109 1.35 -16.63 4.65
C GLU A 109 -0.09 -16.48 4.12
N LEU A 110 -0.51 -15.25 3.78
CA LEU A 110 -1.83 -14.97 3.22
C LEU A 110 -2.01 -15.63 1.84
N TYR A 111 -1.00 -15.52 0.96
CA TYR A 111 -1.03 -16.19 -0.33
C TYR A 111 -1.17 -17.71 -0.16
N GLY A 112 -0.43 -18.31 0.77
CA GLY A 112 -0.57 -19.72 1.13
C GLY A 112 -1.98 -20.06 1.62
N LYS A 113 -2.56 -19.24 2.51
CA LYS A 113 -3.91 -19.46 3.06
C LYS A 113 -5.01 -19.39 2.00
N ILE A 114 -4.88 -18.46 1.04
CA ILE A 114 -5.89 -18.25 -0.02
C ILE A 114 -5.75 -19.30 -1.13
N PHE A 115 -4.53 -19.54 -1.61
CA PHE A 115 -4.31 -20.32 -2.83
C PHE A 115 -3.83 -21.76 -2.57
N TRP A 116 -3.09 -21.99 -1.48
CA TRP A 116 -2.39 -23.27 -1.26
C TRP A 116 -3.11 -24.24 -0.32
N ARG A 117 -4.33 -23.89 0.16
CA ARG A 117 -5.28 -24.78 0.87
C ARG A 117 -4.61 -25.93 1.66
N TYR A 118 -4.07 -25.61 2.84
CA TYR A 118 -4.00 -26.54 3.96
C TYR A 118 -5.13 -26.21 4.94
#